data_AF-A0A8J3N9C8-F1
#
_entry.id   AF-A0A8J3N9C8-F1
#
_cell.length_a   1.000
_cell.length_b   1.000
_cell.length_c   1.000
_cell.angle_alpha   90.00
_cell.angle_beta   90.00
_cell.angle_gamma   90.00
#
_symmetry.space_group_name_H-M   'P 1'
#
loop_
_entity.id
_entity.type
_entity.pdbx_description
1 polymer ?
#
loop_
_entity_poly.entity_id
_entity_poly.type
_entity_poly.pdbx_seq_one_letter_code
_entity_poly.pdbx_strand_id
1 'polypeptide(L)'
;MVRPPQLYLHHIGIEGFDTDAPKTLYNTQNIESICCVLDDEHREQTHAVLHRLFPGGQCYCWGVPEKAPVLGNLTAGDYVLLMRTTRVGGEIPVLGWVKYVLPVQSPELSRVLWGKDKYPLIFMFEAERISLTWDEFRLHMGYSDRYDPHGRFQSVRPKKLMEHYGGAKGYIAFVRKHYAVGALRFPQRQIEIEEIAGQEHSAGFLSTDTPITSLPSGRPYSHDPLATHTSFVEPSLWLPDAGRTA
;
A
#
# COMPACT_ATOMS: atom_id res chain seq x y z
N MET A 1 8.92 -10.69 26.93
CA MET A 1 9.34 -11.40 25.70
C MET A 1 8.53 -10.80 24.55
N VAL A 2 9.18 -10.23 23.53
CA VAL A 2 8.45 -9.61 22.39
C VAL A 2 7.94 -10.72 21.48
N ARG A 3 6.64 -10.69 21.12
CA ARG A 3 6.06 -11.66 20.19
C ARG A 3 6.77 -11.58 18.84
N PRO A 4 7.14 -12.71 18.19
CA PRO A 4 7.67 -12.65 16.84
C PRO A 4 6.64 -12.05 15.86
N PRO A 5 7.08 -11.31 14.84
CA PRO A 5 6.21 -10.82 13.78
C PRO A 5 5.41 -11.95 13.12
N GLN A 6 4.14 -11.67 12.85
CA GLN A 6 3.26 -12.50 12.03
C GLN A 6 3.11 -11.91 10.63
N LEU A 7 2.66 -12.75 9.71
CA LEU A 7 2.34 -12.37 8.34
C LEU A 7 0.84 -12.54 8.13
N TYR A 8 0.22 -11.54 7.56
CA TYR A 8 -1.18 -11.54 7.16
C TYR A 8 -1.31 -11.39 5.65
N LEU A 9 -2.39 -11.92 5.10
CA LEU A 9 -2.81 -11.75 3.72
C LEU A 9 -4.21 -11.15 3.71
N HIS A 10 -4.41 -10.10 2.93
CA HIS A 10 -5.72 -9.54 2.65
C HIS A 10 -6.05 -9.70 1.17
N HIS A 11 -7.03 -10.55 0.85
CA HIS A 11 -7.64 -10.57 -0.48
C HIS A 11 -8.63 -9.42 -0.57
N ILE A 12 -8.32 -8.38 -1.34
CA ILE A 12 -9.16 -7.18 -1.47
C ILE A 12 -10.20 -7.35 -2.60
N GLY A 13 -9.82 -8.06 -3.67
CA GLY A 13 -10.60 -8.18 -4.89
C GLY A 13 -10.39 -6.99 -5.83
N ILE A 14 -10.58 -7.23 -7.14
CA ILE A 14 -10.25 -6.26 -8.21
C ILE A 14 -10.93 -4.90 -7.98
N GLU A 15 -12.25 -4.90 -7.78
CA GLU A 15 -13.03 -3.67 -7.62
C GLU A 15 -12.60 -2.88 -6.37
N GLY A 16 -12.48 -3.56 -5.23
CA GLY A 16 -12.05 -2.93 -3.99
C GLY A 16 -10.63 -2.38 -4.09
N PHE A 17 -9.74 -3.12 -4.75
CA PHE A 17 -8.36 -2.71 -4.93
C PHE A 17 -8.27 -1.50 -5.85
N ASP A 18 -8.86 -1.56 -7.05
CA ASP A 18 -8.75 -0.51 -8.06
C ASP A 18 -9.42 0.81 -7.59
N THR A 19 -10.44 0.71 -6.74
CA THR A 19 -11.14 1.89 -6.18
C THR A 19 -10.41 2.49 -4.98
N ASP A 20 -9.94 1.66 -4.05
CA ASP A 20 -9.50 2.14 -2.72
C ASP A 20 -7.97 2.14 -2.56
N ALA A 21 -7.24 1.29 -3.29
CA ALA A 21 -5.77 1.22 -3.22
C ALA A 21 -5.09 2.53 -3.68
N PRO A 22 -5.52 3.18 -4.79
CA PRO A 22 -4.93 4.46 -5.18
C PRO A 22 -5.05 5.52 -4.08
N LYS A 23 -6.09 5.46 -3.24
CA LYS A 23 -6.30 6.46 -2.20
C LYS A 23 -5.32 6.34 -1.05
N THR A 24 -4.92 5.11 -0.68
CA THR A 24 -4.28 4.84 0.64
C THR A 24 -3.12 3.84 0.62
N LEU A 25 -3.02 3.00 -0.42
CA LEU A 25 -1.91 2.06 -0.61
C LEU A 25 -0.81 2.61 -1.51
N TYR A 26 -1.16 3.50 -2.44
CA TYR A 26 -0.21 4.17 -3.34
C TYR A 26 -0.03 5.65 -3.02
N ASN A 27 -0.92 6.22 -2.20
CA ASN A 27 -0.84 7.59 -1.73
C ASN A 27 -0.82 7.63 -0.21
N THR A 28 0.07 8.46 0.32
CA THR A 28 0.22 8.69 1.75
C THR A 28 -0.83 9.64 2.28
N GLN A 29 -1.18 9.45 3.54
CA GLN A 29 -2.16 10.26 4.26
C GLN A 29 -1.46 11.17 5.25
N ASN A 30 -1.94 12.40 5.36
CA ASN A 30 -1.46 13.36 6.35
C ASN A 30 -1.95 12.96 7.75
N ILE A 31 -1.03 12.94 8.72
CA ILE A 31 -1.34 12.53 10.11
C ILE A 31 -2.33 13.49 10.77
N GLU A 32 -2.23 14.80 10.52
CA GLU A 32 -3.18 15.79 11.06
C GLU A 32 -4.59 15.50 10.56
N SER A 33 -4.75 15.24 9.26
CA SER A 33 -6.05 14.89 8.68
C SER A 33 -6.65 13.62 9.30
N ILE A 34 -5.82 12.62 9.60
CA ILE A 34 -6.25 11.41 10.32
C ILE A 34 -6.68 11.74 11.75
N CYS A 35 -5.91 12.56 12.46
CA CYS A 35 -6.16 12.84 13.87
C CYS A 35 -7.37 13.77 14.07
N CYS A 36 -7.60 14.73 13.17
CA CYS A 36 -8.71 15.68 13.25
C CYS A 36 -10.11 15.04 13.23
N VAL A 37 -10.24 13.80 12.77
CA VAL A 37 -11.54 13.09 12.72
C VAL A 37 -11.77 12.17 13.92
N LEU A 38 -10.76 12.00 14.77
CA LEU A 38 -10.87 11.22 16.00
C LEU A 38 -11.47 12.08 17.13
N ASP A 39 -12.12 11.42 18.08
CA ASP A 39 -12.53 12.06 19.33
C ASP A 39 -11.31 12.57 20.12
N ASP A 40 -11.56 13.47 21.08
CA ASP A 40 -10.52 14.17 21.81
C ASP A 40 -9.57 13.22 22.56
N GLU A 41 -10.10 12.14 23.14
CA GLU A 41 -9.35 11.14 23.89
C GLU A 41 -8.35 10.40 22.98
N HIS A 42 -8.80 9.90 21.84
CA HIS A 42 -7.95 9.14 20.92
C HIS A 42 -7.07 10.03 20.04
N ARG A 43 -7.47 11.28 19.79
CA ARG A 43 -6.76 12.22 18.94
C ARG A 43 -5.37 12.54 19.48
N GLU A 44 -5.26 12.98 20.73
CA GLU A 44 -3.98 13.40 21.31
C GLU A 44 -2.99 12.22 21.39
N GLN A 45 -3.46 11.07 21.87
CA GLN A 45 -2.64 9.87 21.96
C GLN A 45 -2.18 9.36 20.58
N THR A 46 -3.10 9.29 19.61
CA THR A 46 -2.80 8.83 18.24
C THR A 46 -1.84 9.80 17.56
N HIS A 47 -2.05 11.10 17.70
CA HIS A 47 -1.19 12.14 17.14
C HIS A 47 0.25 12.01 17.63
N ALA A 48 0.46 11.93 18.95
CA ALA A 48 1.79 11.80 19.54
C ALA A 48 2.51 10.52 19.08
N VAL A 49 1.80 9.39 18.99
CA VAL A 49 2.38 8.11 18.55
C VAL A 49 2.71 8.14 17.06
N LEU A 50 1.81 8.64 16.22
CA LEU A 50 2.00 8.67 14.77
C LEU A 50 3.16 9.60 14.38
N HIS A 51 3.29 10.79 14.98
CA HIS A 51 4.41 11.68 14.71
C HIS A 51 5.77 11.06 15.06
N ARG A 52 5.82 10.29 16.15
CA ARG A 52 7.03 9.54 16.52
C ARG A 52 7.36 8.43 15.52
N LEU A 53 6.35 7.72 15.02
CA LEU A 53 6.53 6.60 14.09
C LEU A 53 6.77 7.06 12.64
N PHE A 54 6.24 8.22 12.27
CA PHE A 54 6.23 8.77 10.92
C PHE A 54 6.65 10.26 10.96
N PRO A 55 7.95 10.54 11.18
CA PRO A 55 8.44 11.92 11.39
C PRO A 55 8.24 12.83 10.17
N GLY A 56 7.96 12.29 8.99
CA GLY A 56 7.59 13.05 7.79
C GLY A 56 6.14 13.55 7.79
N GLY A 57 5.36 13.32 8.85
CA GLY A 57 3.96 13.78 8.95
C GLY A 57 2.98 13.00 8.08
N GLN A 58 3.42 11.90 7.46
CA GLN A 58 2.64 11.12 6.49
C GLN A 58 2.84 9.62 6.66
N CYS A 59 1.80 8.83 6.39
CA CYS A 59 1.84 7.38 6.44
C CYS A 59 0.94 6.73 5.38
N TYR A 60 1.19 5.46 5.04
CA TYR A 60 0.19 4.64 4.37
C TYR A 60 -0.79 4.07 5.40
N CYS A 61 -2.02 3.82 4.99
CA CYS A 61 -3.01 3.18 5.84
C CYS A 61 -3.91 2.24 5.05
N TRP A 62 -4.56 1.34 5.76
CA TRP A 62 -5.54 0.43 5.18
C TRP A 62 -6.59 0.08 6.22
N GLY A 63 -7.81 -0.12 5.73
CA GLY A 63 -8.96 -0.49 6.54
C GLY A 63 -9.47 -1.88 6.18
N VAL A 64 -10.10 -2.54 7.13
CA VAL A 64 -10.88 -3.76 6.86
C VAL A 64 -12.27 -3.66 7.49
N PRO A 65 -13.24 -4.47 7.03
CA PRO A 65 -14.57 -4.50 7.63
C PRO A 65 -14.56 -4.98 9.08
N GLU A 66 -15.49 -4.48 9.89
CA GLU A 66 -15.67 -4.84 11.30
C GLU A 66 -15.70 -6.36 11.54
N LYS A 67 -16.33 -7.11 10.62
CA LYS A 67 -16.48 -8.57 10.70
C LYS A 67 -15.23 -9.34 10.24
N ALA A 68 -14.04 -8.76 10.33
CA ALA A 68 -12.77 -9.44 10.04
C ALA A 68 -12.22 -10.09 11.33
N PRO A 69 -12.46 -11.40 11.59
CA PRO A 69 -12.17 -12.06 12.86
C PRO A 69 -10.68 -12.11 13.24
N VAL A 70 -9.79 -11.68 12.34
CA VAL A 70 -8.34 -11.85 12.46
C VAL A 70 -7.60 -10.56 12.83
N LEU A 71 -8.27 -9.40 12.79
CA LEU A 71 -7.60 -8.13 13.08
C LEU A 71 -7.32 -7.92 14.57
N GLY A 72 -8.06 -8.59 15.46
CA GLY A 72 -7.79 -8.53 16.91
C GLY A 72 -6.38 -8.98 17.33
N ASN A 73 -5.66 -9.68 16.45
CA ASN A 73 -4.29 -10.10 16.69
C ASN A 73 -3.23 -9.29 15.91
N LEU A 74 -3.66 -8.40 15.00
CA LEU A 74 -2.75 -7.55 14.23
C LEU A 74 -2.15 -6.51 15.16
N THR A 75 -0.83 -6.41 15.17
CA THR A 75 -0.09 -5.49 16.04
C THR A 75 1.05 -4.82 15.30
N ALA A 76 1.59 -3.75 15.87
CA ALA A 76 2.80 -3.13 15.38
C ALA A 76 3.93 -4.16 15.28
N GLY A 77 4.66 -4.15 14.16
CA GLY A 77 5.72 -5.09 13.84
C GLY A 77 5.30 -6.23 12.91
N ASP A 78 4.00 -6.50 12.75
CA ASP A 78 3.50 -7.52 11.81
C ASP A 78 3.57 -7.03 10.35
N TYR A 79 3.47 -7.98 9.42
CA TYR A 79 3.47 -7.73 7.98
C TYR A 79 2.12 -8.05 7.35
N VAL A 80 1.72 -7.29 6.34
CA VAL A 80 0.50 -7.52 5.57
C VAL A 80 0.84 -7.55 4.08
N LEU A 81 0.45 -8.64 3.41
CA LEU A 81 0.42 -8.73 1.96
C LEU A 81 -0.98 -8.35 1.48
N LEU A 82 -1.07 -7.32 0.64
CA LEU A 82 -2.32 -6.81 0.10
C LEU A 82 -2.48 -7.33 -1.33
N MET A 83 -3.44 -8.23 -1.51
CA MET A 83 -3.65 -8.97 -2.74
C MET A 83 -4.86 -8.43 -3.51
N ARG A 84 -4.64 -8.15 -4.79
CA ARG A 84 -5.67 -7.64 -5.69
C ARG A 84 -6.63 -8.74 -6.14
N THR A 85 -6.13 -9.92 -6.53
CA THR A 85 -6.96 -11.00 -7.07
C THR A 85 -6.29 -12.37 -6.99
N THR A 86 -7.09 -13.43 -6.99
CA THR A 86 -6.68 -14.84 -7.03
C THR A 86 -6.79 -15.47 -8.42
N ARG A 87 -7.27 -14.71 -9.42
CA ARG A 87 -7.36 -15.17 -10.82
C ARG A 87 -5.96 -15.50 -11.36
N VAL A 88 -5.89 -16.20 -12.50
CA VAL A 88 -4.62 -16.53 -13.17
C VAL A 88 -3.78 -15.27 -13.37
N GLY A 89 -2.51 -15.31 -12.93
CA GLY A 89 -1.64 -14.13 -12.92
C GLY A 89 -1.99 -13.09 -11.84
N GLY A 90 -2.72 -13.51 -10.80
CA GLY A 90 -3.20 -12.63 -9.75
C GLY A 90 -2.07 -11.96 -8.97
N GLU A 91 -2.26 -10.69 -8.61
CA GLU A 91 -1.19 -9.83 -8.12
C GLU A 91 -1.29 -9.63 -6.59
N ILE A 92 -0.13 -9.68 -5.93
CA ILE A 92 0.07 -9.22 -4.56
C ILE A 92 1.03 -8.02 -4.60
N PRO A 93 0.55 -6.82 -4.98
CA PRO A 93 1.42 -5.72 -5.35
C PRO A 93 2.03 -4.93 -4.18
N VAL A 94 1.47 -5.07 -2.97
CA VAL A 94 1.88 -4.25 -1.81
C VAL A 94 2.21 -5.10 -0.61
N LEU A 95 3.39 -4.85 -0.06
CA LEU A 95 3.82 -5.31 1.25
C LEU A 95 3.75 -4.14 2.23
N GLY A 96 2.95 -4.29 3.29
CA GLY A 96 2.87 -3.34 4.41
C GLY A 96 3.60 -3.86 5.64
N TRP A 97 4.38 -3.00 6.29
CA TRP A 97 4.95 -3.23 7.62
C TRP A 97 4.21 -2.38 8.66
N VAL A 98 3.37 -3.02 9.47
CA VAL A 98 2.48 -2.35 10.41
C VAL A 98 3.27 -1.62 11.48
N LYS A 99 3.03 -0.32 11.64
CA LYS A 99 3.65 0.53 12.66
C LYS A 99 2.67 0.88 13.77
N TYR A 100 1.39 1.03 13.41
CA TYR A 100 0.35 1.42 14.35
C TYR A 100 -0.98 0.78 13.94
N VAL A 101 -1.75 0.33 14.91
CA VAL A 101 -3.13 -0.11 14.71
C VAL A 101 -3.98 0.84 15.53
N LEU A 102 -4.98 1.47 14.90
CA LEU A 102 -5.85 2.41 15.59
C LEU A 102 -6.58 1.65 16.72
N PRO A 103 -6.54 2.14 17.97
CA PRO A 103 -7.12 1.42 19.11
C PRO A 103 -8.66 1.41 19.09
N VAL A 104 -9.27 2.22 18.23
CA VAL A 104 -10.70 2.35 18.04
C VAL A 104 -11.13 2.08 16.62
N GLN A 105 -12.38 1.64 16.47
CA GLN A 105 -13.05 1.62 15.19
C GLN A 105 -13.44 3.06 14.81
N SER A 106 -13.18 3.47 13.57
CA SER A 106 -13.56 4.81 13.11
C SER A 106 -14.24 4.76 11.72
N PRO A 107 -15.58 4.58 11.70
CA PRO A 107 -16.41 4.76 10.50
C PRO A 107 -16.19 6.13 9.83
N GLU A 108 -16.01 7.17 10.63
CA GLU A 108 -15.78 8.56 10.20
C GLU A 108 -14.48 8.68 9.42
N LEU A 109 -13.37 8.16 9.97
CA LEU A 109 -12.09 8.11 9.28
C LEU A 109 -12.18 7.27 8.00
N SER A 110 -12.91 6.14 8.03
CA SER A 110 -13.15 5.34 6.83
C SER A 110 -13.85 6.16 5.73
N ARG A 111 -14.84 7.00 6.07
CA ARG A 111 -15.51 7.89 5.11
C ARG A 111 -14.54 8.92 4.54
N VAL A 112 -13.67 9.49 5.35
CA VAL A 112 -12.67 10.46 4.88
C VAL A 112 -11.66 9.82 3.95
N LEU A 113 -11.18 8.61 4.27
CA LEU A 113 -10.16 7.92 3.48
C LEU A 113 -10.70 7.30 2.17
N TRP A 114 -11.90 6.74 2.21
CA TRP A 114 -12.43 5.92 1.10
C TRP A 114 -13.78 6.38 0.55
N GLY A 115 -14.46 7.34 1.19
CA GLY A 115 -15.81 7.81 0.81
C GLY A 115 -16.93 6.90 1.33
N LYS A 116 -16.63 5.95 2.21
CA LYS A 116 -17.56 4.96 2.77
C LYS A 116 -17.12 4.52 4.16
N ASP A 117 -18.03 4.15 5.04
CA ASP A 117 -17.76 3.68 6.41
C ASP A 117 -17.46 2.18 6.53
N LYS A 118 -17.34 1.49 5.40
CA LYS A 118 -17.21 0.03 5.32
C LYS A 118 -15.99 -0.54 6.05
N TYR A 119 -14.94 0.25 6.30
CA TYR A 119 -13.64 -0.24 6.75
C TYR A 119 -13.15 0.46 8.04
N PRO A 120 -13.88 0.31 9.16
CA PRO A 120 -13.64 1.10 10.36
C PRO A 120 -12.41 0.63 11.17
N LEU A 121 -11.91 -0.57 10.93
CA LEU A 121 -10.70 -1.10 11.56
C LEU A 121 -9.47 -0.72 10.75
N ILE A 122 -8.71 0.27 11.21
CA ILE A 122 -7.68 0.96 10.42
C ILE A 122 -6.30 0.77 11.06
N PHE A 123 -5.29 0.54 10.22
CA PHE A 123 -3.90 0.46 10.64
C PHE A 123 -3.00 1.25 9.69
N MET A 124 -1.85 1.72 10.22
CA MET A 124 -0.87 2.54 9.53
C MET A 124 0.44 1.76 9.39
N PHE A 125 1.08 1.92 8.23
CA PHE A 125 2.26 1.14 7.88
C PHE A 125 3.22 1.89 6.96
N GLU A 126 4.43 1.35 6.86
CA GLU A 126 5.33 1.60 5.74
C GLU A 126 5.02 0.61 4.62
N ALA A 127 5.06 1.06 3.37
CA ALA A 127 4.64 0.26 2.23
C ALA A 127 5.76 0.11 1.18
N GLU A 128 5.83 -1.07 0.57
CA GLU A 128 6.76 -1.42 -0.51
C GLU A 128 5.99 -1.99 -1.70
N ARG A 129 6.40 -1.63 -2.92
CA ARG A 129 5.90 -2.28 -4.14
C ARG A 129 6.65 -3.57 -4.35
N ILE A 130 5.88 -4.63 -4.58
CA ILE A 130 6.41 -5.95 -4.89
C ILE A 130 5.71 -6.51 -6.13
N SER A 131 6.37 -7.42 -6.84
CA SER A 131 5.84 -8.10 -8.03
C SER A 131 5.47 -9.57 -7.74
N LEU A 132 5.11 -9.89 -6.48
CA LEU A 132 4.75 -11.24 -6.09
C LEU A 132 3.37 -11.59 -6.66
N THR A 133 3.27 -12.75 -7.30
CA THR A 133 1.98 -13.27 -7.78
C THR A 133 1.32 -14.17 -6.74
N TRP A 134 0.01 -14.38 -6.89
CA TRP A 134 -0.76 -15.32 -6.09
C TRP A 134 -0.26 -16.76 -6.25
N ASP A 135 0.12 -17.14 -7.48
CA ASP A 135 0.61 -18.48 -7.79
C ASP A 135 1.93 -18.77 -7.07
N GLU A 136 2.87 -17.82 -7.11
CA GLU A 136 4.14 -17.92 -6.39
C GLU A 136 3.93 -17.95 -4.87
N PHE A 137 3.08 -17.07 -4.34
CA PHE A 137 2.79 -17.06 -2.91
C PHE A 137 2.18 -18.39 -2.45
N ARG A 138 1.24 -18.96 -3.21
CA ARG A 138 0.67 -20.28 -2.90
C ARG A 138 1.73 -21.38 -2.90
N LEU A 139 2.62 -21.37 -3.91
CA LEU A 139 3.72 -22.31 -4.00
C LEU A 139 4.65 -22.20 -2.77
N HIS A 140 5.04 -20.99 -2.38
CA HIS A 140 5.88 -20.75 -1.20
C HIS A 140 5.22 -21.23 0.10
N MET A 141 3.91 -21.04 0.23
CA MET A 141 3.17 -21.40 1.43
C MET A 141 2.66 -22.85 1.43
N GLY A 142 2.79 -23.57 0.32
CA GLY A 142 2.25 -24.93 0.15
C GLY A 142 0.73 -24.98 0.23
N TYR A 143 0.03 -23.94 -0.24
CA TYR A 143 -1.42 -23.98 -0.39
C TYR A 143 -1.83 -24.81 -1.61
N SER A 144 -2.99 -25.45 -1.54
CA SER A 144 -3.50 -26.22 -2.67
C SER A 144 -3.92 -25.31 -3.83
N ASP A 145 -3.94 -25.86 -5.04
CA ASP A 145 -4.34 -25.13 -6.24
C ASP A 145 -5.80 -24.63 -6.20
N ARG A 146 -6.62 -25.21 -5.31
CA ARG A 146 -8.03 -24.84 -5.11
C ARG A 146 -8.25 -23.86 -3.96
N TYR A 147 -7.19 -23.47 -3.26
CA TYR A 147 -7.30 -22.56 -2.13
C TYR A 147 -7.64 -21.14 -2.62
N ASP A 148 -8.68 -20.54 -2.05
CA ASP A 148 -9.08 -19.16 -2.29
C ASP A 148 -9.36 -18.46 -0.94
N PRO A 149 -8.68 -17.34 -0.62
CA PRO A 149 -8.95 -16.55 0.58
C PRO A 149 -10.30 -15.81 0.57
N HIS A 150 -11.07 -15.80 -0.52
CA HIS A 150 -12.46 -15.30 -0.61
C HIS A 150 -12.69 -13.91 0.02
N GLY A 151 -11.87 -12.92 -0.35
CA GLY A 151 -12.03 -11.55 0.14
C GLY A 151 -11.64 -11.34 1.60
N ARG A 152 -10.99 -12.31 2.25
CA ARG A 152 -10.71 -12.27 3.69
C ARG A 152 -9.36 -11.62 4.02
N PHE A 153 -9.32 -11.02 5.20
CA PHE A 153 -8.11 -10.70 5.93
C PHE A 153 -7.78 -11.85 6.89
N GLN A 154 -6.59 -12.45 6.76
CA GLN A 154 -6.26 -13.67 7.48
C GLN A 154 -4.77 -13.79 7.80
N SER A 155 -4.44 -14.51 8.88
CA SER A 155 -3.06 -14.83 9.25
C SER A 155 -2.57 -15.99 8.39
N VAL A 156 -1.33 -15.87 7.92
CA VAL A 156 -0.64 -16.93 7.18
C VAL A 156 -0.14 -17.96 8.18
N ARG A 157 -0.43 -19.23 7.94
CA ARG A 157 -0.18 -20.32 8.90
C ARG A 157 1.31 -20.36 9.31
N PRO A 158 1.65 -20.21 10.61
CA PRO A 158 3.04 -20.06 11.06
C PRO A 158 3.94 -21.25 10.72
N LYS A 159 3.40 -22.48 10.67
CA LYS A 159 4.20 -23.70 10.48
C LYS A 159 5.08 -23.63 9.23
N LYS A 160 4.53 -23.22 8.09
CA LYS A 160 5.30 -23.16 6.82
C LYS A 160 6.29 -22.02 6.77
N LEU A 161 5.91 -20.86 7.33
CA LEU A 161 6.83 -19.74 7.49
C LEU A 161 8.02 -20.12 8.36
N MET A 162 7.80 -20.87 9.44
CA MET A 162 8.87 -21.31 10.33
C MET A 162 9.77 -22.37 9.69
N GLU A 163 9.20 -23.39 9.06
CA GLU A 163 9.95 -24.51 8.45
C GLU A 163 10.91 -24.06 7.34
N HIS A 164 10.50 -23.13 6.48
CA HIS A 164 11.26 -22.78 5.28
C HIS A 164 11.97 -21.43 5.36
N TYR A 165 11.49 -20.53 6.21
CA TYR A 165 11.95 -19.14 6.24
C TYR A 165 12.33 -18.64 7.63
N GLY A 166 12.27 -19.47 8.68
CA GLY A 166 12.55 -19.01 10.05
C GLY A 166 11.54 -17.97 10.55
N GLY A 167 10.32 -17.95 10.00
CA GLY A 167 9.22 -17.08 10.38
C GLY A 167 8.93 -15.94 9.39
N ALA A 168 7.99 -15.07 9.76
CA ALA A 168 7.51 -14.00 8.89
C ALA A 168 8.63 -13.06 8.43
N LYS A 169 9.55 -12.69 9.33
CA LYS A 169 10.67 -11.80 9.02
C LYS A 169 11.58 -12.38 7.93
N GLY A 170 11.90 -13.67 8.00
CA GLY A 170 12.74 -14.30 6.98
C GLY A 170 12.01 -14.49 5.65
N TYR A 171 10.70 -14.77 5.67
CA TYR A 171 9.93 -14.81 4.43
C TYR A 171 9.85 -13.43 3.77
N ILE A 172 9.66 -12.37 4.54
CA ILE A 172 9.66 -11.01 4.00
C ILE A 172 11.04 -10.61 3.46
N ALA A 173 12.14 -11.04 4.09
CA ALA A 173 13.47 -10.85 3.54
C ALA A 173 13.64 -11.55 2.18
N PHE A 174 13.12 -12.77 2.04
CA PHE A 174 13.05 -13.48 0.76
C PHE A 174 12.19 -12.71 -0.25
N VAL A 175 10.99 -12.27 0.11
CA VAL A 175 10.11 -11.50 -0.77
C VAL A 175 10.81 -10.23 -1.28
N ARG A 176 11.44 -9.46 -0.39
CA ARG A 176 12.17 -8.25 -0.76
C ARG A 176 13.34 -8.54 -1.69
N LYS A 177 14.06 -9.63 -1.48
CA LYS A 177 15.21 -10.01 -2.33
C LYS A 177 14.81 -10.36 -3.76
N HIS A 178 13.65 -11.01 -3.93
CA HIS A 178 13.26 -11.62 -5.20
C HIS A 178 12.16 -10.85 -5.95
N TYR A 179 11.35 -10.06 -5.24
CA TYR A 179 10.14 -9.44 -5.78
C TYR A 179 10.05 -7.94 -5.54
N ALA A 180 11.03 -7.30 -4.89
CA ALA A 180 10.97 -5.86 -4.71
C ALA A 180 11.08 -5.13 -6.06
N VAL A 181 10.09 -4.29 -6.34
CA VAL A 181 10.10 -3.39 -7.51
C VAL A 181 10.66 -2.02 -7.11
N GLY A 182 10.57 -1.68 -5.83
CA GLY A 182 11.06 -0.44 -5.24
C GLY A 182 10.21 0.01 -4.06
N ALA A 183 10.74 0.93 -3.26
CA ALA A 183 9.95 1.58 -2.21
C ALA A 183 8.85 2.44 -2.84
N LEU A 184 7.67 2.46 -2.21
CA LEU A 184 6.70 3.52 -2.46
C LEU A 184 7.30 4.79 -1.85
N ARG A 185 7.89 5.64 -2.69
CA ARG A 185 8.53 6.87 -2.21
C ARG A 185 7.45 7.83 -1.73
N PHE A 186 7.64 8.41 -0.55
CA PHE A 186 6.93 9.60 -0.13
C PHE A 186 7.19 10.70 -1.17
N PRO A 187 6.17 11.28 -1.82
CA PRO A 187 6.37 12.55 -2.48
C PRO A 187 6.73 13.56 -1.37
N GLN A 188 8.00 13.97 -1.33
CA GLN A 188 8.39 15.15 -0.55
C GLN A 188 7.66 16.33 -1.21
N ARG A 189 6.58 16.81 -0.61
CA ARG A 189 6.06 18.14 -0.95
C ARG A 189 7.17 19.13 -0.58
N GLN A 190 7.76 19.79 -1.57
CA GLN A 190 8.43 21.07 -1.34
C GLN A 190 7.35 22.00 -0.77
N ILE A 191 7.53 22.41 0.48
CA ILE A 191 6.80 23.55 1.01
C ILE A 191 7.53 24.76 0.41
N GLU A 192 6.99 25.33 -0.66
CA GLU A 192 7.32 26.70 -1.02
C GLU A 192 6.72 27.58 0.08
N ILE A 193 7.57 28.09 0.96
CA ILE A 193 7.20 29.17 1.86
C ILE A 193 7.16 30.42 0.98
N GLU A 194 5.98 30.77 0.48
CA GLU A 194 5.75 32.13 -0.02
C GLU A 194 5.83 33.07 1.17
N GLU A 195 6.97 33.75 1.29
CA GLU A 195 7.16 34.91 2.15
C GLU A 195 6.16 35.99 1.70
N ILE A 196 5.02 36.09 2.37
CA ILE A 196 4.15 37.27 2.28
C ILE A 196 4.81 38.35 3.15
N ALA A 197 5.85 38.99 2.60
CA ALA A 197 6.31 40.28 3.07
C ALA A 197 5.30 41.33 2.58
N GLY A 198 4.59 41.95 3.51
CA GLY A 198 3.66 43.03 3.23
C GLY A 198 4.34 44.25 2.64
N GLN A 199 3.65 44.90 1.70
CA GLN A 199 3.83 46.32 1.44
C GLN A 199 2.52 46.90 0.88
N GLU A 200 1.74 47.54 1.75
CA GLU A 200 0.79 48.56 1.34
C GLU A 200 1.59 49.81 0.91
N HIS A 201 1.28 50.41 -0.23
CA HIS A 201 0.82 51.81 -0.36
C HIS A 201 0.76 52.29 -1.82
N SER A 202 -0.31 53.04 -2.09
CA SER A 202 -0.48 54.12 -3.09
C SER A 202 -0.90 53.82 -4.54
N ALA A 203 -2.21 53.93 -4.75
CA ALA A 203 -2.94 54.73 -5.74
C ALA A 203 -2.28 55.13 -7.09
N GLY A 204 -3.01 54.91 -8.19
CA GLY A 204 -3.09 55.88 -9.29
C GLY A 204 -3.19 55.34 -10.73
N PHE A 205 -4.35 55.56 -11.36
CA PHE A 205 -4.53 55.97 -12.77
C PHE A 205 -4.50 54.97 -13.95
N LEU A 206 -5.69 54.84 -14.56
CA LEU A 206 -6.08 54.90 -16.00
C LEU A 206 -5.55 53.94 -17.08
N SER A 207 -6.50 53.14 -17.58
CA SER A 207 -6.90 52.77 -18.96
C SER A 207 -5.98 53.13 -20.15
N THR A 208 -5.77 52.16 -21.07
CA THR A 208 -6.28 52.15 -22.48
C THR A 208 -5.88 50.86 -23.24
N ASP A 209 -6.89 50.21 -23.82
CA ASP A 209 -7.02 49.61 -25.17
C ASP A 209 -5.88 48.83 -25.89
N THR A 210 -6.18 47.54 -26.18
CA THR A 210 -6.07 46.68 -27.41
C THR A 210 -5.21 47.11 -28.62
N PRO A 211 -4.70 46.21 -29.54
CA PRO A 211 -5.30 44.93 -29.95
C PRO A 211 -4.40 43.73 -30.38
N ILE A 212 -5.14 42.65 -30.64
CA ILE A 212 -4.91 41.34 -31.29
C ILE A 212 -3.90 41.32 -32.47
N THR A 213 -3.09 40.26 -32.57
CA THR A 213 -2.60 39.74 -33.86
C THR A 213 -2.50 38.21 -33.86
N SER A 214 -2.82 37.66 -35.02
CA SER A 214 -3.21 36.29 -35.38
C SER A 214 -2.07 35.25 -35.51
N LEU A 215 -2.51 33.98 -35.46
CA LEU A 215 -1.83 32.71 -35.80
C LEU A 215 -1.03 32.71 -37.13
N PRO A 216 -0.14 31.72 -37.30
CA PRO A 216 -0.48 30.69 -38.29
C PRO A 216 -0.18 29.23 -37.89
N SER A 217 -0.89 28.38 -38.62
CA SER A 217 -0.97 26.92 -38.67
C SER A 217 0.31 26.16 -39.07
N GLY A 218 0.45 24.94 -38.56
CA GLY A 218 1.28 23.88 -39.15
C GLY A 218 1.10 22.51 -38.47
N ARG A 219 0.44 21.56 -39.14
CA ARG A 219 0.44 20.11 -38.83
C ARG A 219 1.67 19.42 -39.49
N PRO A 220 1.76 18.08 -39.53
CA PRO A 220 2.04 17.12 -38.45
C PRO A 220 3.32 16.31 -38.76
N TYR A 221 3.87 15.57 -37.79
CA TYR A 221 4.81 14.48 -38.09
C TYR A 221 4.43 13.20 -37.36
N SER A 222 4.03 12.22 -38.16
CA SER A 222 4.03 10.79 -37.86
C SER A 222 5.46 10.27 -37.81
N HIS A 223 5.75 9.30 -36.94
CA HIS A 223 6.46 8.06 -37.26
C HIS A 223 6.58 7.17 -36.01
N ASP A 224 5.84 6.06 -36.02
CA ASP A 224 6.27 4.76 -35.45
C ASP A 224 7.46 4.22 -36.29
N PRO A 225 8.38 3.36 -35.76
CA PRO A 225 8.01 1.96 -35.47
C PRO A 225 8.84 1.16 -34.42
N LEU A 226 8.21 0.06 -33.96
CA LEU A 226 8.71 -1.32 -33.69
C LEU A 226 10.12 -1.57 -33.11
N ALA A 227 10.16 -2.32 -32.01
CA ALA A 227 11.08 -3.45 -31.67
C ALA A 227 10.90 -3.78 -30.17
N THR A 228 10.99 -4.99 -29.62
CA THR A 228 11.33 -6.34 -30.10
C THR A 228 10.98 -7.33 -28.99
N HIS A 229 10.68 -8.57 -29.39
CA HIS A 229 10.61 -9.75 -28.54
C HIS A 229 11.82 -9.91 -27.61
N THR A 230 11.58 -10.29 -26.36
CA THR A 230 12.60 -10.97 -25.54
C THR A 230 11.98 -12.21 -24.92
N SER A 231 12.50 -13.36 -25.35
CA SER A 231 12.19 -14.70 -24.85
C SER A 231 12.69 -14.86 -23.42
N PHE A 232 11.79 -15.21 -22.51
CA PHE A 232 12.12 -15.57 -21.13
C PHE A 232 12.48 -17.06 -21.07
N VAL A 233 13.65 -17.35 -20.52
CA VAL A 233 14.17 -18.70 -20.28
C VAL A 233 13.60 -19.20 -18.96
N GLU A 234 12.92 -20.35 -18.97
CA GLU A 234 12.44 -21.02 -17.77
C GLU A 234 13.62 -21.54 -16.91
N PRO A 235 13.63 -21.29 -15.58
CA PRO A 235 14.52 -22.01 -14.68
C PRO A 235 13.95 -23.40 -14.38
N SER A 236 14.80 -24.40 -14.59
CA SER A 236 14.55 -25.82 -14.41
C SER A 236 14.18 -26.14 -12.94
N LEU A 237 12.99 -26.72 -12.75
CA LEU A 237 12.52 -27.29 -11.50
C LEU A 237 13.36 -28.52 -11.13
N TRP A 238 14.13 -28.40 -10.05
CA TRP A 238 14.70 -29.54 -9.32
C TRP A 238 13.59 -30.27 -8.56
N LEU A 239 13.27 -31.50 -9.00
CA LEU A 239 12.48 -32.46 -8.21
C LEU A 239 13.46 -33.31 -7.38
N PRO A 240 13.34 -33.39 -6.05
CA PRO A 240 14.01 -34.42 -5.29
C PRO A 240 13.29 -35.76 -5.48
N ASP A 241 14.09 -36.74 -5.85
CA ASP A 241 13.80 -38.15 -6.03
C ASP A 241 13.10 -38.74 -4.80
N ALA A 242 11.87 -39.24 -4.99
CA ALA A 242 11.14 -39.97 -3.96
C ALA A 242 11.70 -41.39 -3.89
N GLY A 243 12.74 -41.54 -3.06
CA GLY A 243 13.32 -42.82 -2.69
C GLY A 243 12.29 -43.79 -2.12
N ARG A 244 12.32 -45.00 -2.69
CA ARG A 244 11.64 -46.22 -2.24
C ARG A 244 11.94 -46.55 -0.78
N THR A 245 10.91 -46.97 -0.05
CA THR A 245 10.97 -48.01 1.00
C THR A 245 9.68 -48.81 0.86
N ALA A 246 9.80 -50.07 0.42
CA ALA A 246 9.80 -51.30 1.23
C ALA A 246 8.38 -51.76 1.56
#